data_AF-G7EKH2-F1
#
_entry.id   AF-G7EKH2-F1
#
_cell.length_a   1.000
_cell.length_b   1.000
_cell.length_c   1.000
_cell.angle_alpha   90.00
_cell.angle_beta   90.00
_cell.angle_gamma   90.00
#
_symmetry.space_group_name_H-M   'P 1'
#
loop_
_entity.id
_entity.type
_entity.pdbx_description
1 polymer ?
#
loop_
_entity_poly.entity_id
_entity_poly.type
_entity_poly.pdbx_seq_one_letter_code
_entity_poly.pdbx_strand_id
1 'polypeptide(L)'
;MNIEFNQKECCDHFGAKFSPVEQTQLVTISKGIYESVVPVEGVRYPSPEHMSGWWLTTDEYDGNLDSLVTVHFHHLIEKRPELALYMALPFGWLPF
;
A
#
# COMPACT_ATOMS: atom_id res chain seq x y z
N MET A 1 3.20 13.26 -12.49
CA MET A 1 3.24 11.79 -12.60
C MET A 1 1.81 11.31 -12.56
N ASN A 2 1.34 10.54 -13.55
CA ASN A 2 -0.03 10.00 -13.53
C ASN A 2 0.01 8.62 -12.88
N ILE A 3 -0.21 8.57 -11.56
CA ILE A 3 -0.06 7.35 -10.77
C ILE A 3 -1.01 6.24 -11.24
N GLU A 4 -2.24 6.58 -11.64
CA GLU A 4 -3.23 5.60 -12.12
C GLU A 4 -2.81 4.92 -13.42
N PHE A 5 -2.18 5.67 -14.34
CA PHE A 5 -1.64 5.10 -15.57
C PHE A 5 -0.58 4.04 -15.25
N ASN A 6 0.39 4.39 -14.40
CA ASN A 6 1.46 3.47 -14.02
C ASN A 6 0.94 2.27 -13.21
N GLN A 7 -0.07 2.47 -12.36
CA GLN A 7 -0.73 1.40 -11.61
C GLN A 7 -1.44 0.43 -12.55
N LYS A 8 -2.07 0.93 -13.61
CA LYS A 8 -2.72 0.10 -14.61
C LYS A 8 -1.69 -0.74 -15.38
N GLU A 9 -0.59 -0.14 -15.82
CA GLU A 9 0.51 -0.88 -16.46
C GLU A 9 1.09 -1.95 -15.53
N CYS A 10 1.22 -1.65 -14.23
CA CYS A 10 1.64 -2.61 -13.22
C CYS A 10 0.66 -3.80 -13.12
N CYS A 11 -0.64 -3.53 -12.98
CA CYS A 11 -1.66 -4.58 -12.95
C CYS A 11 -1.64 -5.44 -14.22
N ASP A 12 -1.50 -4.82 -15.40
CA ASP A 12 -1.42 -5.52 -16.68
C ASP A 12 -0.17 -6.41 -16.76
N HIS A 13 0.98 -5.94 -16.24
CA HIS A 13 2.22 -6.70 -16.16
C HIS A 13 2.06 -7.98 -15.32
N PHE A 14 1.34 -7.88 -14.20
CA PHE A 14 1.06 -9.02 -13.33
C PHE A 14 -0.17 -9.85 -13.75
N GLY A 15 -0.87 -9.48 -14.84
CA GLY A 15 -2.13 -10.12 -15.25
C GLY A 15 -3.23 -10.00 -14.19
N ALA A 16 -3.14 -8.98 -13.33
CA ALA A 16 -4.02 -8.78 -12.19
C ALA A 16 -5.18 -7.84 -12.53
N LYS A 17 -6.32 -8.05 -11.88
CA LYS A 17 -7.46 -7.13 -11.99
C LYS A 17 -7.10 -5.78 -11.36
N PHE A 18 -7.20 -4.71 -12.14
CA PHE A 18 -7.04 -3.35 -11.65
C PHE A 18 -8.09 -3.04 -10.56
N SER A 19 -7.60 -2.73 -9.36
CA SER A 19 -8.41 -2.45 -8.18
C SER A 19 -7.81 -1.24 -7.44
N PRO A 20 -8.02 -0.01 -7.95
CA PRO A 20 -7.37 1.18 -7.41
C PRO A 20 -7.79 1.47 -5.96
N VAL A 21 -7.02 2.36 -5.33
CA VAL A 21 -7.30 2.89 -3.99
C VAL A 21 -7.55 4.39 -4.16
N GLU A 22 -8.64 4.87 -3.57
CA GLU A 22 -8.98 6.29 -3.59
C GLU A 22 -7.98 7.07 -2.71
N GLN A 23 -7.62 8.29 -3.13
CA GLN A 23 -6.62 9.09 -2.40
C GLN A 23 -7.05 9.43 -0.96
N THR A 24 -8.35 9.45 -0.70
CA THR A 24 -8.98 9.69 0.61
C THR A 24 -9.09 8.45 1.47
N GLN A 25 -8.84 7.25 0.92
CA GLN A 25 -8.85 6.02 1.72
C GLN A 25 -7.62 5.93 2.60
N LEU A 26 -7.81 5.34 3.78
CA LEU A 26 -6.74 5.12 4.73
C LEU A 26 -5.96 3.83 4.44
N VAL A 27 -4.65 3.89 4.63
CA VAL A 27 -3.69 2.79 4.51
C VAL A 27 -3.03 2.59 5.87
N THR A 28 -2.93 1.35 6.33
CA THR A 28 -2.24 1.02 7.58
C THR A 28 -0.76 0.80 7.28
N ILE A 29 0.12 1.50 7.98
CA ILE A 29 1.57 1.40 7.78
C ILE A 29 2.32 1.20 9.11
N SER A 30 3.43 0.46 9.10
CA SER A 30 4.42 0.50 10.19
C SER A 30 5.29 1.76 10.07
N LYS A 31 5.97 2.13 11.17
CA LYS A 31 6.89 3.29 11.20
C LYS A 31 8.02 3.17 10.17
N GLY A 32 8.54 1.96 9.97
CA GLY A 32 9.64 1.69 9.03
C GLY A 32 9.35 2.07 7.58
N ILE A 33 8.06 2.16 7.19
CA ILE A 33 7.66 2.56 5.83
C ILE A 33 8.14 3.97 5.48
N TYR A 34 8.01 4.92 6.41
CA TYR A 34 8.48 6.29 6.17
C TYR A 34 9.97 6.47 6.41
N GLU A 35 10.59 5.54 7.14
CA GLU A 35 12.05 5.48 7.32
C GLU A 35 12.75 4.80 6.13
N SER A 36 11.98 4.40 5.10
CA SER A 36 12.49 3.75 3.90
C SER A 36 13.19 2.41 4.17
N VAL A 37 12.82 1.74 5.27
CA VAL A 37 13.31 0.42 5.63
C VAL A 37 12.81 -0.60 4.60
N VAL A 38 13.68 -1.53 4.23
CA VAL A 38 13.42 -2.61 3.27
C VAL A 38 13.84 -3.95 3.88
N PRO A 39 13.21 -5.08 3.51
CA PRO A 39 12.10 -5.22 2.57
C PRO A 39 10.77 -4.67 3.11
N VAL A 40 9.83 -4.37 2.20
CA VAL A 40 8.47 -3.95 2.55
C VAL A 40 7.54 -5.13 2.27
N GLU A 41 6.65 -5.43 3.21
CA GLU A 41 5.62 -6.45 3.03
C GLU A 41 4.24 -5.79 2.95
N GLY A 42 3.46 -6.19 1.95
CA GLY A 42 2.11 -5.69 1.74
C GLY A 42 1.05 -6.77 1.83
N VAL A 43 0.00 -6.51 2.60
CA VAL A 43 -1.21 -7.36 2.61
C VAL A 43 -2.45 -6.53 2.41
N ARG A 44 -3.33 -6.98 1.52
CA ARG A 44 -4.63 -6.33 1.28
C ARG A 44 -5.77 -7.22 1.75
N TYR A 45 -6.46 -6.77 2.80
CA TYR A 45 -7.64 -7.42 3.38
C TYR A 45 -8.95 -6.78 2.89
N PRO A 46 -10.08 -7.52 2.90
CA PRO A 46 -11.40 -6.89 2.81
C PRO A 46 -11.58 -5.86 3.92
N SER A 47 -12.08 -4.67 3.59
CA SER A 47 -12.21 -3.56 4.54
C SER A 47 -13.38 -2.63 4.19
N PRO A 48 -13.89 -1.85 5.16
CA PRO A 48 -14.94 -0.86 4.91
C PRO A 48 -14.52 0.21 3.90
N GLU A 49 -15.46 0.91 3.28
CA GLU A 49 -15.20 1.84 2.17
C GLU A 49 -14.16 2.95 2.45
N HIS A 50 -14.04 3.41 3.70
CA HIS A 50 -13.06 4.44 4.08
C HIS A 50 -11.63 3.91 4.26
N MET A 51 -11.46 2.58 4.27
CA MET A 51 -10.18 1.88 4.39
C MET A 51 -9.82 1.23 3.07
N SER A 52 -8.57 1.38 2.64
CA SER A 52 -8.06 0.74 1.42
C SER A 52 -7.93 -0.78 1.53
N GLY A 53 -7.89 -1.27 2.77
CA GLY A 53 -7.58 -2.66 3.11
C GLY A 53 -6.08 -2.99 3.11
N TRP A 54 -5.22 -2.06 2.72
CA TRP A 54 -3.78 -2.25 2.67
C TRP A 54 -3.11 -2.06 4.02
N TRP A 55 -2.22 -3.00 4.29
CA TRP A 55 -1.32 -3.03 5.43
C TRP A 55 0.09 -3.16 4.89
N LEU A 56 0.93 -2.15 5.15
CA LEU A 56 2.32 -2.11 4.73
C LEU A 56 3.21 -2.17 5.96
N THR A 57 4.04 -3.20 6.04
CA THR A 57 4.97 -3.41 7.14
C THR A 57 6.38 -3.58 6.63
N THR A 58 7.35 -3.59 7.53
CA THR A 58 8.76 -3.84 7.26
C THR A 58 9.24 -4.95 8.21
N ASP A 59 10.43 -5.50 7.98
CA ASP A 59 11.01 -6.53 8.85
C ASP A 59 11.21 -6.07 10.31
N GLU A 60 11.25 -4.76 10.55
CA GLU A 60 11.32 -4.19 11.90
C GLU A 60 9.97 -4.20 12.64
N TYR A 61 8.88 -4.57 11.95
CA TYR A 61 7.59 -4.71 12.58
C TYR A 61 7.55 -5.94 13.49
N ASP A 62 7.51 -5.70 14.79
CA ASP A 62 7.54 -6.71 15.85
C ASP A 62 6.18 -7.39 16.11
N GLY A 63 5.18 -7.15 15.26
CA GLY A 63 3.80 -7.62 15.45
C GLY A 63 2.99 -6.77 16.42
N ASN A 64 3.55 -5.67 16.94
CA ASN A 64 2.83 -4.78 17.84
C ASN A 64 1.88 -3.86 17.06
N LEU A 65 0.58 -4.11 17.16
CA LEU A 65 -0.47 -3.32 16.52
C LEU A 65 -0.46 -1.85 16.95
N ASP A 66 0.01 -1.52 18.16
CA ASP A 66 0.10 -0.13 18.64
C ASP A 66 1.16 0.70 17.91
N SER A 67 2.08 0.04 17.19
CA SER A 67 3.09 0.70 16.37
C SER A 67 2.60 1.08 14.97
N LEU A 68 1.43 0.56 14.57
CA LEU A 68 0.82 0.84 13.28
C LEU A 68 0.09 2.17 13.31
N VAL A 69 0.15 2.88 12.18
CA VAL A 69 -0.57 4.14 11.97
C VAL A 69 -1.36 4.08 10.69
N THR A 70 -2.52 4.75 10.66
CA THR A 70 -3.33 4.90 9.46
C THR A 70 -3.06 6.26 8.82
N VAL A 71 -2.74 6.25 7.53
CA VAL A 71 -2.45 7.47 6.75
C VAL A 71 -3.31 7.50 5.50
N HIS A 72 -3.67 8.70 5.02
CA HIS A 72 -4.35 8.82 3.74
C HIS A 72 -3.44 8.37 2.60
N PHE A 73 -4.01 7.72 1.59
CA PHE A 73 -3.24 7.23 0.45
C PHE A 73 -2.46 8.34 -0.28
N HIS A 74 -2.98 9.57 -0.33
CA HIS A 74 -2.24 10.69 -0.95
C HIS A 74 -0.89 10.97 -0.25
N HIS A 75 -0.80 10.83 1.08
CA HIS A 75 0.46 11.00 1.81
C HIS A 75 1.46 9.90 1.45
N LEU A 76 0.97 8.68 1.20
CA LEU A 76 1.83 7.60 0.75
C LEU A 76 2.36 7.86 -0.67
N ILE A 77 1.53 8.38 -1.58
CA ILE A 77 1.96 8.78 -2.94
C ILE A 77 3.06 9.86 -2.87
N GLU A 78 2.93 10.83 -1.95
CA GLU A 78 3.91 11.90 -1.78
C GLU A 78 5.24 11.42 -1.20
N LYS A 79 5.21 10.45 -0.27
CA LYS A 79 6.39 9.98 0.48
C LYS A 79 7.09 8.79 -0.15
N ARG A 80 6.32 7.86 -0.71
CA ARG A 80 6.76 6.55 -1.23
C ARG A 80 6.00 6.24 -2.54
N PRO A 81 6.17 7.06 -3.61
CA PRO A 81 5.48 6.85 -4.88
C PRO A 81 5.76 5.47 -5.50
N GLU A 82 6.90 4.86 -5.20
CA GLU A 82 7.28 3.51 -5.60
C GLU A 82 6.35 2.42 -5.02
N LEU A 83 5.88 2.59 -3.77
CA LEU A 83 4.91 1.67 -3.16
C LEU A 83 3.50 1.90 -3.71
N ALA A 84 3.17 3.16 -3.99
CA ALA A 84 1.87 3.53 -4.54
C ALA A 84 1.58 2.87 -5.90
N LEU A 85 2.61 2.51 -6.68
CA LEU A 85 2.48 1.78 -7.95
C LEU A 85 1.78 0.43 -7.79
N TYR A 86 1.97 -0.24 -6.66
CA TYR A 86 1.47 -1.58 -6.42
C TYR A 86 0.12 -1.61 -5.71
N MET A 87 -0.33 -0.46 -5.19
CA MET A 87 -1.56 -0.35 -4.39
C MET A 87 -2.84 -0.64 -5.17
N ALA A 88 -2.79 -0.64 -6.50
CA ALA A 88 -3.90 -1.03 -7.36
C ALA A 88 -4.06 -2.55 -7.54
N LEU A 89 -3.12 -3.35 -7.03
CA LEU A 89 -3.21 -4.81 -7.09
C LEU A 89 -4.37 -5.32 -6.21
N PRO A 90 -5.04 -6.41 -6.61
CA PRO A 90 -6.17 -6.97 -5.90
C PRO A 90 -5.75 -7.60 -4.56
N PHE A 91 -6.72 -8.10 -3.79
CA PHE A 91 -6.48 -8.76 -2.50
C PHE A 91 -5.41 -9.85 -2.57
N GLY A 92 -4.52 -9.91 -1.58
CA GLY A 92 -3.44 -10.88 -1.52
C GLY A 92 -2.25 -10.40 -0.67
N TRP A 93 -1.26 -11.30 -0.54
CA TRP A 93 0.07 -11.00 0.02
C TRP A 93 1.01 -10.67 -1.13
N LEU A 94 1.70 -9.53 -1.04
CA LEU A 94 2.60 -9.03 -2.06
C LEU A 94 3.91 -8.58 -1.37
N PRO A 95 5.04 -9.24 -1.66
CA PRO A 95 6.35 -8.74 -1.25
C PRO A 95 6.75 -7.56 -2.14
N PHE A 96 7.24 -6.46 -1.54
CA PHE A 96 7.62 -5.21 -2.20
C PHE A 96 9.12 -4.90 -2.05
#